data_AF-D8LXE5-F1
#
_entry.id   AF-D8LXE5-F1
#
_cell.length_a   1.000
_cell.length_b   1.000
_cell.length_c   1.000
_cell.angle_alpha   90.00
_cell.angle_beta   90.00
_cell.angle_gamma   90.00
#
_symmetry.space_group_name_H-M   'P 1'
#
loop_
_entity.id
_entity.type
_entity.pdbx_description
1 polymer ?
#
loop_
_entity_poly.entity_id
_entity_poly.type
_entity_poly.pdbx_seq_one_letter_code
_entity_poly.pdbx_strand_id
1 'polypeptide(L)'
;MFFDERFVNYGCNKVQYVDLIRHRGYKFYILINSFAMDLVHHDSAYRKTYLDKLRVGTRPIMKIICENFQARVQQVFKTAENQTQICRRNNLYIEL
;
A
#
# COMPACT_ATOMS: atom_id res chain seq x y z
N MET A 1 -15.49 -6.07 7.38
CA MET A 1 -15.08 -6.46 6.02
C MET A 1 -13.63 -6.04 5.81
N PHE A 2 -12.71 -6.95 5.45
CA PHE A 2 -11.26 -6.69 5.37
C PHE A 2 -10.78 -6.25 3.97
N PHE A 3 -11.63 -6.37 2.94
CA PHE A 3 -11.31 -6.07 1.55
C PHE A 3 -12.39 -5.17 0.94
N ASP A 4 -12.02 -4.23 0.09
CA ASP A 4 -12.94 -3.34 -0.63
C ASP A 4 -12.94 -3.74 -2.10
N GLU A 5 -14.10 -4.14 -2.61
CA GLU A 5 -14.26 -4.73 -3.94
C GLU A 5 -13.87 -3.79 -5.08
N ARG A 6 -13.73 -2.48 -4.80
CA ARG A 6 -13.28 -1.49 -5.79
C ARG A 6 -11.81 -1.63 -6.14
N PHE A 7 -11.03 -2.34 -5.31
CA PHE A 7 -9.60 -2.58 -5.53
C PHE A 7 -9.37 -3.79 -6.44
N VAL A 8 -9.60 -3.59 -7.74
CA VAL A 8 -9.42 -4.59 -8.79
C VAL A 8 -8.17 -4.36 -9.63
N ASN A 9 -7.57 -5.44 -10.15
CA ASN A 9 -6.40 -5.40 -11.03
C ASN A 9 -5.12 -4.89 -10.34
N TYR A 10 -4.42 -3.92 -10.94
CA TYR A 10 -3.07 -3.50 -10.56
C TYR A 10 -3.06 -2.11 -9.89
N GLY A 11 -2.34 -1.98 -8.77
CA GLY A 11 -1.90 -0.67 -8.25
C GLY A 11 -2.01 -0.45 -6.74
N CYS A 12 -3.12 -0.83 -6.08
CA CYS A 12 -3.34 -0.46 -4.66
C CYS A 12 -3.96 -1.55 -3.76
N ASN A 13 -4.29 -2.73 -4.26
CA ASN A 13 -4.97 -3.77 -3.46
C ASN A 13 -4.15 -4.16 -2.20
N LYS A 14 -2.83 -4.35 -2.35
CA LYS A 14 -1.92 -4.66 -1.22
C LYS A 14 -1.72 -3.45 -0.30
N VAL A 15 -1.66 -2.23 -0.87
CA VAL A 15 -1.45 -0.98 -0.13
C VAL A 15 -2.65 -0.69 0.79
N GLN A 16 -3.87 -0.91 0.29
CA GLN A 16 -5.11 -0.77 1.06
C GLN A 16 -5.06 -1.59 2.35
N TYR A 17 -4.73 -2.88 2.23
CA TYR A 17 -4.72 -3.80 3.35
C TYR A 17 -3.67 -3.40 4.40
N VAL A 18 -2.43 -3.15 3.96
CA VAL A 18 -1.31 -2.76 4.84
C VAL A 18 -1.62 -1.44 5.57
N ASP A 19 -2.15 -0.44 4.87
CA ASP A 19 -2.44 0.86 5.47
C ASP A 19 -3.59 0.76 6.50
N LEU A 20 -4.60 -0.06 6.23
CA LEU A 20 -5.70 -0.29 7.17
C LEU A 20 -5.22 -0.91 8.49
N ILE A 21 -4.43 -2.00 8.43
CA ILE A 21 -3.95 -2.67 9.64
C ILE A 21 -2.94 -1.81 10.41
N ARG A 22 -2.17 -0.97 9.70
CA ARG A 22 -1.30 0.04 10.32
C ARG A 22 -2.10 1.02 11.17
N HIS A 23 -3.19 1.58 10.64
CA HIS A 23 -4.07 2.49 11.39
C HIS A 23 -4.85 1.80 12.53
N ARG A 24 -5.06 0.47 12.46
CA ARG A 24 -5.61 -0.31 13.58
C ARG A 24 -4.60 -0.62 14.68
N GLY A 25 -3.34 -0.26 14.50
CA GLY A 25 -2.28 -0.41 15.50
C GLY A 25 -1.53 -1.74 15.49
N TYR A 26 -1.64 -2.50 14.40
CA TYR A 26 -0.84 -3.72 14.22
C TYR A 26 0.65 -3.37 14.09
N LYS A 27 1.51 -4.17 14.73
CA LYS A 27 2.96 -4.08 14.60
C LYS A 27 3.43 -5.00 13.48
N PHE A 28 4.40 -4.51 12.70
CA PHE A 28 5.01 -5.27 11.61
C PHE A 28 6.36 -5.79 12.06
N TYR A 29 6.64 -7.05 11.76
CA TYR A 29 7.88 -7.72 12.06
C TYR A 29 8.45 -8.30 10.77
N ILE A 30 9.77 -8.27 10.64
CA ILE A 30 10.49 -8.94 9.57
C ILE A 30 11.05 -10.23 10.15
N LEU A 31 10.77 -11.36 9.50
CA LEU A 31 11.33 -12.64 9.88
C LEU A 31 12.76 -12.73 9.35
N ILE A 32 13.74 -12.72 10.26
CA ILE A 32 15.18 -12.71 9.91
C ILE A 32 15.73 -14.10 9.58
N ASN A 33 15.12 -15.17 10.11
CA ASN A 33 15.61 -16.55 9.96
C ASN A 33 14.73 -17.39 9.01
N SER A 34 14.06 -16.75 8.07
CA SER A 34 13.25 -17.42 7.05
C SER A 34 13.29 -16.65 5.74
N PHE A 35 13.21 -17.35 4.61
CA PHE A 35 13.11 -16.72 3.31
C PHE A 35 11.80 -17.09 2.62
N ALA A 36 11.28 -16.15 1.85
CA ALA A 36 10.22 -16.37 0.88
C ALA A 36 10.72 -15.87 -0.47
N MET A 37 10.43 -16.61 -1.53
CA MET A 37 10.76 -16.19 -2.89
C MET A 37 9.49 -15.75 -3.60
N ASP A 38 9.51 -14.55 -4.17
CA ASP A 38 8.48 -14.09 -5.08
C ASP A 38 8.99 -14.31 -6.51
N LEU A 39 8.26 -15.10 -7.29
CA LEU A 39 8.57 -15.27 -8.71
C LEU A 39 7.93 -14.12 -9.48
N VAL A 40 8.78 -13.33 -10.15
CA VAL A 40 8.30 -12.21 -10.96
C VAL A 40 7.35 -12.75 -12.03
N HIS A 41 6.08 -12.36 -11.93
CA HIS A 41 5.10 -12.69 -12.96
C HIS A 41 5.41 -11.95 -14.26
N HIS A 42 5.03 -12.53 -15.39
CA HIS A 42 5.09 -11.81 -16.67
C HIS A 42 4.29 -10.51 -16.62
N ASP A 43 4.74 -9.52 -17.37
CA ASP A 43 4.15 -8.19 -17.32
C ASP A 43 2.70 -8.22 -17.83
N SER A 44 1.75 -7.99 -16.90
CA SER A 44 0.32 -8.08 -17.19
C SER A 44 -0.15 -6.86 -17.98
N ALA A 45 -1.18 -7.05 -18.82
CA ALA A 45 -1.83 -5.95 -19.53
C ALA A 45 -2.31 -4.86 -18.55
N TYR A 46 -2.81 -5.25 -17.38
CA TYR A 46 -3.25 -4.33 -16.34
C TYR A 46 -2.12 -3.44 -15.81
N ARG A 47 -0.93 -4.00 -15.57
CA ARG A 47 0.24 -3.23 -15.14
C ARG A 47 0.67 -2.24 -16.23
N LYS A 48 0.76 -2.71 -17.48
CA LYS A 48 1.13 -1.86 -18.63
C LYS A 48 0.18 -0.67 -18.76
N THR A 49 -1.12 -0.92 -18.83
CA THR A 49 -2.14 0.14 -18.92
C THR A 49 -2.08 1.11 -17.73
N TYR A 50 -1.84 0.62 -16.52
CA TYR A 50 -1.71 1.47 -15.34
C TYR A 50 -0.49 2.40 -15.45
N LEU A 51 0.66 1.86 -15.84
CA LEU A 51 1.91 2.62 -15.98
C LEU A 51 1.86 3.60 -17.15
N ASP A 52 1.27 3.23 -18.28
CA ASP A 52 1.16 4.11 -19.44
C ASP A 52 0.25 5.31 -19.13
N LYS A 53 -0.86 5.10 -18.42
CA LYS A 53 -1.70 6.20 -17.94
C LYS A 53 -0.91 7.16 -17.04
N LEU A 54 -0.08 6.64 -16.13
CA LEU A 54 0.77 7.48 -15.28
C LEU A 54 1.80 8.27 -16.09
N ARG A 55 2.43 7.65 -17.09
CA ARG A 55 3.45 8.28 -17.95
C ARG A 55 2.89 9.46 -18.74
N VAL A 56 1.67 9.31 -19.26
CA VAL A 56 0.97 10.36 -20.02
C VAL A 56 0.37 11.44 -19.10
N GLY A 57 0.64 11.38 -17.79
CA GLY A 57 0.13 12.36 -16.81
C GLY A 57 -1.35 12.18 -16.48
N THR A 58 -1.98 11.10 -16.96
CA THR A 58 -3.36 10.77 -16.60
C THR A 58 -3.40 10.06 -15.25
N ARG A 59 -4.44 10.29 -14.45
CA ARG A 59 -4.63 9.57 -13.18
C ARG A 59 -5.35 8.23 -13.44
N PRO A 60 -4.71 7.07 -13.24
CA PRO A 60 -5.41 5.79 -13.33
C PRO A 60 -6.51 5.70 -12.28
N ILE A 61 -7.62 5.05 -12.60
CA ILE A 61 -8.76 4.85 -11.68
C ILE A 61 -8.28 4.25 -10.34
N MET A 62 -7.38 3.26 -10.39
CA MET A 62 -6.83 2.65 -9.18
C MET A 62 -6.08 3.64 -8.29
N LYS A 63 -5.36 4.61 -8.88
CA LYS A 63 -4.67 5.65 -8.11
C LYS A 63 -5.68 6.56 -7.39
N ILE A 64 -6.76 6.96 -8.08
CA ILE A 64 -7.82 7.79 -7.51
C ILE A 64 -8.52 7.07 -6.35
N ILE A 65 -8.85 5.78 -6.53
CA ILE A 65 -9.47 4.96 -5.48
C ILE A 65 -8.53 4.85 -4.27
N CYS A 66 -7.24 4.62 -4.52
CA CYS A 66 -6.21 4.52 -3.48
C CYS A 66 -6.12 5.80 -2.64
N GLU A 67 -6.03 6.96 -3.29
CA GLU A 67 -5.94 8.27 -2.64
C GLU A 67 -7.18 8.56 -1.79
N ASN A 68 -8.38 8.31 -2.35
CA ASN A 68 -9.63 8.49 -1.63
C ASN A 68 -9.75 7.57 -0.41
N PHE A 69 -9.30 6.31 -0.53
CA PHE A 69 -9.27 5.37 0.58
C PHE A 69 -8.32 5.84 1.67
N GLN A 70 -7.08 6.20 1.33
CA GLN A 70 -6.10 6.68 2.29
C GLN A 70 -6.60 7.92 3.04
N ALA A 71 -7.17 8.89 2.32
CA ALA A 71 -7.78 10.07 2.93
C ALA A 71 -8.88 9.69 3.93
N ARG A 72 -9.76 8.75 3.56
CA ARG A 72 -10.83 8.28 4.45
C ARG A 72 -10.29 7.57 5.68
N VAL A 73 -9.31 6.68 5.53
CA VAL A 73 -8.73 5.94 6.66
C VAL A 73 -8.05 6.91 7.62
N GLN A 74 -7.29 7.88 7.11
CA GLN A 74 -6.67 8.93 7.94
C GLN A 74 -7.72 9.72 8.74
N GLN A 75 -8.88 10.03 8.15
CA GLN A 75 -9.96 10.72 8.87
C GLN A 75 -10.58 9.84 9.95
N VAL A 76 -10.91 8.58 9.62
CA VAL A 76 -11.55 7.64 10.57
C VAL A 76 -10.67 7.36 11.77
N PHE A 77 -9.37 7.20 11.56
CA PHE A 77 -8.41 6.88 12.61
C PHE A 77 -7.69 8.14 13.14
N LYS A 78 -8.17 9.35 12.87
CA LYS A 78 -7.49 10.60 13.25
C LYS A 78 -7.16 10.68 14.74
N THR A 79 -8.01 10.13 15.61
CA THR A 79 -7.86 10.13 17.07
C THR A 79 -7.31 8.81 17.64
N ALA A 80 -6.97 7.84 16.78
CA ALA A 80 -6.49 6.55 17.26
C ALA A 80 -5.06 6.69 17.80
N GLU A 81 -4.86 6.36 19.08
CA GLU A 81 -3.59 6.56 19.78
C GLU A 81 -2.54 5.49 19.41
N ASN A 82 -2.98 4.28 19.07
CA ASN A 82 -2.11 3.12 18.89
C ASN A 82 -1.67 2.88 17.44
N GLN A 83 -1.81 3.86 16.55
CA GLN A 83 -1.45 3.72 15.14
C GLN A 83 0.04 3.43 14.96
N THR A 84 0.37 2.48 14.09
CA THR A 84 1.75 2.27 13.68
C THR A 84 2.18 3.41 12.75
N GLN A 85 3.22 4.14 13.15
CA GLN A 85 3.69 5.31 12.42
C GLN A 85 4.44 4.91 11.16
N ILE A 86 4.33 5.72 10.11
CA ILE A 86 5.17 5.59 8.92
C ILE A 86 6.53 6.18 9.28
N CYS A 87 7.59 5.40 9.12
CA CYS A 87 8.95 5.91 9.25
C CYS A 87 9.18 6.97 8.14
N ARG A 88 9.30 8.24 8.53
CA ARG A 88 9.74 9.31 7.63
C ARG A 88 11.25 9.35 7.70
N ARG A 89 11.90 9.13 6.56
CA ARG A 89 13.35 9.00 6.46
C ARG A 89 14.04 10.30 6.94
N ASN A 90 14.52 10.29 8.18
CA ASN A 90 15.62 11.13 8.63
C ASN A 90 16.83 10.20 8.72
N ASN A 91 17.66 10.15 7.68
CA ASN A 91 18.99 9.51 7.59
C ASN A 91 19.35 8.53 8.74
N LEU A 92 18.69 7.38 8.80
CA LEU A 92 19.12 6.25 9.60
C LEU A 92 19.43 5.13 8.63
N TYR A 93 20.72 4.90 8.42
CA TYR A 93 21.21 3.67 7.81
C TYR A 93 20.80 2.52 8.73
N ILE A 94 20.17 1.51 8.16
CA ILE A 94 19.99 0.23 8.83
C ILE A 94 21.28 -0.53 8.53
N GLU A 95 22.22 -0.50 9.46
CA GLU A 95 23.33 -1.45 9.45
C GLU A 95 22.75 -2.83 9.77
N LEU A 96 23.00 -3.78 8.86
CA LEU A 96 22.67 -5.20 9.00
C LEU A 96 23.90 -5.94 9.52
#